data_AF-A0A941UZM1-F1
#
_entry.id   AF-A0A941UZM1-F1
#
_cell.length_a   1.000
_cell.length_b   1.000
_cell.length_c   1.000
_cell.angle_alpha   90.00
_cell.angle_beta   90.00
_cell.angle_gamma   90.00
#
_symmetry.space_group_name_H-M   'P 1'
#
loop_
_entity.id
_entity.type
_entity.pdbx_description
1 polymer ?
#
loop_
_entity_poly.entity_id
_entity_poly.type
_entity_poly.pdbx_seq_one_letter_code
_entity_poly.pdbx_strand_id
1 'polypeptide(L)'
;MLRRIVVILLALGLAPSWAVQADLDSASAINKAGRQRMLSQRIAKAYCQLSLGITPDSSRRQLDESVALFDSQLVELTAFVADAEARTATADVARIWGPFRTRATGPVTREGCGELAAASEPLLEAAHRLTAVIQARATSDLGRLVNVSGRQRMLTQRLTLLYMAGTAGADSPLLRGTRDAAAAEFAAGLEQLRQAAPNTPALR
;
A
#
# COMPACT_ATOMS: atom_id res chain seq x y z
N MET A 1 23.02 68.59 13.43
CA MET A 1 23.91 67.63 12.72
C MET A 1 23.44 66.20 13.00
N LEU A 2 22.97 65.55 11.94
CA LEU A 2 22.68 64.12 11.68
C LEU A 2 22.12 63.20 12.79
N ARG A 3 20.81 62.90 12.64
CA ARG A 3 20.10 61.73 13.19
C ARG A 3 20.62 60.46 12.50
N ARG A 4 21.16 59.51 13.27
CA ARG A 4 21.51 58.15 12.80
C ARG A 4 20.25 57.29 12.79
N ILE A 5 19.72 56.98 11.61
CA ILE A 5 18.67 55.96 11.42
C ILE A 5 19.39 54.62 11.24
N VAL A 6 19.20 53.71 12.21
CA VAL A 6 19.63 52.31 12.09
C VAL A 6 18.52 51.58 11.34
N VAL A 7 18.77 51.21 10.09
CA VAL A 7 17.89 50.32 9.32
C VAL A 7 18.24 48.89 9.70
N ILE A 8 17.37 48.25 10.47
CA ILE A 8 17.43 46.80 10.72
C ILE A 8 16.86 46.13 9.46
N LEU A 9 17.75 45.58 8.63
CA LEU A 9 17.38 44.71 7.52
C LEU A 9 16.92 43.36 8.10
N LEU A 10 15.59 43.19 8.19
CA LEU A 10 14.96 41.92 8.48
C LEU A 10 15.08 41.04 7.23
N ALA A 11 16.12 40.21 7.16
CA ALA A 11 16.25 39.19 6.12
C ALA A 11 15.21 38.09 6.39
N LEU A 12 14.02 38.22 5.78
CA LEU A 12 13.08 37.12 5.65
C LEU A 12 13.73 36.07 4.75
N GLY A 13 14.24 34.99 5.37
CA GLY A 13 14.73 33.82 4.64
C GLY A 13 13.57 33.17 3.89
N LEU A 14 13.36 33.56 2.64
CA LEU A 14 12.57 32.80 1.67
C LEU A 14 13.34 31.50 1.39
N ALA A 15 13.04 30.45 2.14
CA ALA A 15 13.39 29.11 1.71
C ALA A 15 12.79 28.90 0.31
N PRO A 16 13.56 28.38 -0.66
CA PRO A 16 13.06 28.19 -2.02
C PRO A 16 11.90 27.18 -2.02
N SER A 17 10.74 27.60 -2.53
CA SER A 17 9.50 26.82 -2.61
C SER A 17 9.65 25.47 -3.33
N TRP A 18 10.72 25.29 -4.11
CA TRP A 18 11.02 24.07 -4.87
C TRP A 18 11.41 22.89 -3.99
N ALA A 19 12.13 23.14 -2.88
CA ALA A 19 12.53 22.08 -1.95
C ALA A 19 11.31 21.47 -1.24
N VAL A 20 10.37 22.32 -0.81
CA VAL A 20 9.11 21.89 -0.17
C VAL A 20 8.25 21.06 -1.13
N GLN A 21 8.21 21.40 -2.43
CA GLN A 21 7.41 20.68 -3.41
C GLN A 21 7.98 19.30 -3.75
N ALA A 22 9.30 19.18 -3.91
CA ALA A 22 9.95 17.88 -4.18
C ALA A 22 9.79 16.88 -3.01
N ASP A 23 9.79 17.36 -1.77
CA ASP A 23 9.56 16.54 -0.58
C ASP A 23 8.11 16.03 -0.49
N LEU A 24 7.14 16.89 -0.80
CA LEU A 24 5.72 16.51 -0.85
C LEU A 24 5.44 15.50 -1.97
N ASP A 25 6.06 15.66 -3.12
CA ASP A 25 5.98 14.71 -4.24
C ASP A 25 6.58 13.35 -3.87
N SER A 26 7.70 13.34 -3.14
CA SER A 26 8.35 12.11 -2.65
C SER A 26 7.51 11.36 -1.61
N ALA A 27 6.95 12.07 -0.62
CA ALA A 27 6.06 11.48 0.38
C ALA A 27 4.77 10.93 -0.25
N SER A 28 4.21 11.65 -1.24
CA SER A 28 3.05 11.22 -2.02
C SER A 28 3.34 9.93 -2.81
N ALA A 29 4.49 9.85 -3.49
CA ALA A 29 4.93 8.67 -4.23
C ALA A 29 5.12 7.46 -3.31
N ILE A 30 5.76 7.64 -2.14
CA ILE A 30 5.90 6.58 -1.13
C ILE A 30 4.54 6.04 -0.70
N ASN A 31 3.59 6.93 -0.43
CA ASN A 31 2.25 6.53 -0.01
C ASN A 31 1.50 5.77 -1.13
N LYS A 32 1.61 6.22 -2.38
CA LYS A 32 1.03 5.54 -3.55
C LYS A 32 1.63 4.14 -3.75
N ALA A 33 2.96 4.03 -3.72
CA ALA A 33 3.66 2.74 -3.81
C ALA A 33 3.24 1.81 -2.66
N GLY A 34 3.25 2.31 -1.42
CA GLY A 34 2.82 1.56 -0.25
C GLY A 34 1.38 1.09 -0.33
N ARG A 35 0.48 1.87 -0.96
CA ARG A 35 -0.93 1.53 -1.17
C ARG A 35 -1.14 0.42 -2.18
N GLN A 36 -0.24 0.22 -3.15
CA GLN A 36 -0.32 -0.88 -4.11
C GLN A 36 -0.39 -2.24 -3.41
N ARG A 37 0.36 -2.42 -2.31
CA ARG A 37 0.29 -3.62 -1.45
C ARG A 37 -1.11 -3.85 -0.88
N MET A 38 -1.75 -2.79 -0.39
CA MET A 38 -3.09 -2.90 0.18
C MET A 38 -4.13 -3.15 -0.92
N LEU A 39 -4.00 -2.48 -2.06
CA LEU A 39 -4.92 -2.61 -3.17
C LEU A 39 -4.88 -4.01 -3.79
N SER A 40 -3.71 -4.65 -3.93
CA SER A 40 -3.64 -6.04 -4.43
C SER A 40 -4.48 -7.00 -3.57
N GLN A 41 -4.38 -6.86 -2.25
CA GLN A 41 -5.13 -7.68 -1.30
C GLN A 41 -6.61 -7.31 -1.23
N ARG A 42 -6.94 -6.01 -1.26
CA ARG A 42 -8.32 -5.52 -1.24
C ARG A 42 -9.10 -5.93 -2.51
N ILE A 43 -8.45 -5.93 -3.67
CA ILE A 43 -9.04 -6.37 -4.95
C ILE A 43 -9.40 -7.85 -4.86
N ALA A 44 -8.44 -8.71 -4.50
CA ALA A 44 -8.68 -10.14 -4.38
C ALA A 44 -9.74 -10.46 -3.31
N LYS A 45 -9.69 -9.77 -2.16
CA LYS A 45 -10.70 -9.92 -1.10
C LYS A 45 -12.10 -9.54 -1.60
N ALA A 46 -12.25 -8.41 -2.28
CA ALA A 46 -13.55 -7.96 -2.79
C ALA A 46 -14.13 -8.91 -3.85
N TYR A 47 -13.28 -9.47 -4.71
CA TYR A 47 -13.68 -10.54 -5.64
C TYR A 47 -14.16 -11.78 -4.87
N CYS A 48 -13.42 -12.23 -3.86
CA CYS A 48 -13.82 -13.36 -3.03
C CYS A 48 -15.14 -13.12 -2.29
N GLN A 49 -15.37 -11.91 -1.76
CA GLN A 49 -16.65 -11.53 -1.17
C GLN A 49 -17.80 -11.66 -2.18
N LEU A 50 -17.62 -11.20 -3.42
CA LEU A 50 -18.62 -11.37 -4.48
C LEU A 50 -18.88 -12.86 -4.78
N SER A 51 -17.82 -13.67 -4.88
CA SER A 51 -17.95 -15.12 -5.16
C SER A 51 -18.71 -15.89 -4.08
N LEU A 52 -18.72 -15.35 -2.86
CA LEU A 52 -19.39 -15.91 -1.68
C LEU A 52 -20.74 -15.23 -1.38
N GLY A 53 -21.17 -14.25 -2.18
CA GLY A 53 -22.41 -13.51 -1.96
C GLY A 53 -22.39 -12.58 -0.75
N ILE A 54 -21.21 -12.20 -0.26
CA ILE A 54 -21.05 -11.34 0.92
C ILE A 54 -21.19 -9.88 0.50
N THR A 55 -22.27 -9.22 0.94
CA THR A 55 -22.53 -7.79 0.70
C THR A 55 -22.29 -7.33 -0.75
N PRO A 56 -22.92 -7.97 -1.77
CA PRO A 56 -22.46 -7.93 -3.17
C PRO A 56 -22.29 -6.53 -3.74
N ASP A 57 -23.25 -5.62 -3.52
CA ASP A 57 -23.18 -4.25 -4.05
C ASP A 57 -21.96 -3.48 -3.53
N SER A 58 -21.67 -3.61 -2.24
CA SER A 58 -20.53 -2.94 -1.62
C SER A 58 -19.20 -3.57 -2.06
N SER A 59 -19.16 -4.89 -2.22
CA SER A 59 -17.97 -5.60 -2.70
C SER A 59 -17.69 -5.31 -4.17
N ARG A 60 -18.72 -5.14 -5.01
CA ARG A 60 -18.59 -4.73 -6.41
C ARG A 60 -17.97 -3.34 -6.52
N ARG A 61 -18.53 -2.36 -5.81
CA ARG A 61 -17.97 -0.99 -5.75
C ARG A 61 -16.53 -1.02 -5.24
N GLN A 62 -16.27 -1.74 -4.16
CA GLN A 62 -14.94 -1.85 -3.59
C GLN A 62 -13.93 -2.43 -4.60
N LEU A 63 -14.31 -3.46 -5.34
CA LEU A 63 -13.48 -4.06 -6.38
C LEU A 63 -13.17 -3.05 -7.49
N ASP A 64 -14.18 -2.41 -8.06
CA ASP A 64 -14.02 -1.47 -9.17
C ASP A 64 -13.17 -0.25 -8.80
N GLU A 65 -13.46 0.37 -7.65
CA GLU A 65 -12.67 1.49 -7.12
C GLU A 65 -11.21 1.09 -6.90
N SER A 66 -10.96 -0.12 -6.39
CA SER A 66 -9.60 -0.56 -6.08
C SER A 66 -8.80 -0.85 -7.35
N VAL A 67 -9.45 -1.43 -8.37
CA VAL A 67 -8.84 -1.66 -9.68
C VAL A 67 -8.50 -0.33 -10.35
N ALA A 68 -9.44 0.63 -10.38
CA ALA A 68 -9.20 1.95 -10.96
C ALA A 68 -8.10 2.72 -10.22
N LEU A 69 -8.07 2.65 -8.89
CA LEU A 69 -7.07 3.33 -8.08
C LEU A 69 -5.68 2.69 -8.22
N PHE A 70 -5.59 1.36 -8.34
CA PHE A 70 -4.33 0.68 -8.61
C PHE A 70 -3.75 1.15 -9.95
N ASP A 71 -4.57 1.12 -10.99
CA ASP A 71 -4.17 1.44 -12.36
C ASP A 71 -3.68 2.89 -12.49
N SER A 72 -4.48 3.85 -12.01
CA SER A 72 -4.12 5.28 -12.03
C SER A 72 -2.83 5.56 -11.26
N GLN A 73 -2.68 5.01 -10.06
CA GLN A 73 -1.47 5.22 -9.26
C GLN A 73 -0.23 4.54 -9.86
N LEU A 74 -0.38 3.41 -10.53
CA LEU A 74 0.73 2.76 -11.21
C LEU A 74 1.24 3.61 -12.39
N VAL A 75 0.35 4.25 -13.14
CA VAL A 75 0.72 5.21 -14.19
C VAL A 75 1.49 6.39 -13.61
N GLU A 76 0.98 6.99 -12.52
CA GLU A 76 1.65 8.09 -11.83
C GLU A 76 3.04 7.68 -11.31
N LEU A 77 3.15 6.51 -10.69
CA LEU A 77 4.43 5.99 -10.19
C LEU A 77 5.42 5.76 -11.33
N THR A 78 4.96 5.24 -12.46
CA THR A 78 5.80 5.02 -13.66
C THR A 78 6.36 6.32 -14.20
N ALA A 79 5.56 7.40 -14.18
CA ALA A 79 6.01 8.74 -14.59
C ALA A 79 6.95 9.39 -13.57
N PHE A 80 6.79 9.07 -12.28
CA PHE A 80 7.59 9.64 -11.19
C PHE A 80 9.01 9.06 -11.08
N VAL A 81 9.19 7.76 -11.31
CA VAL A 81 10.47 7.08 -11.04
C VAL A 81 11.56 7.43 -12.07
N ALA A 82 12.71 7.90 -11.58
CA ALA A 82 13.81 8.37 -12.42
C ALA A 82 15.10 7.53 -12.33
N ASP A 83 15.29 6.70 -11.31
CA ASP A 83 16.44 5.80 -11.22
C ASP A 83 16.15 4.42 -11.83
N ALA A 84 17.22 3.70 -12.19
CA ALA A 84 17.10 2.42 -12.89
C ALA A 84 16.41 1.34 -12.04
N GLU A 85 16.71 1.29 -10.74
CA GLU A 85 16.16 0.27 -9.84
C GLU A 85 14.65 0.46 -9.63
N ALA A 86 14.22 1.70 -9.39
CA ALA A 86 12.81 2.05 -9.25
C ALA A 86 12.02 1.83 -10.55
N ARG A 87 12.62 2.10 -11.72
CA ARG A 87 12.02 1.75 -13.02
C ARG A 87 11.83 0.24 -13.17
N THR A 88 12.84 -0.56 -12.85
CA THR A 88 12.74 -2.03 -12.90
C THR A 88 11.66 -2.53 -11.93
N ALA A 89 11.63 -2.03 -10.70
CA ALA A 89 10.63 -2.42 -9.71
C ALA A 89 9.20 -2.07 -10.16
N THR A 90 9.01 -0.90 -10.77
CA THR A 90 7.71 -0.46 -11.29
C THR A 90 7.27 -1.29 -12.50
N ALA A 91 8.20 -1.60 -13.41
CA ALA A 91 7.92 -2.45 -14.57
C ALA A 91 7.49 -3.88 -14.17
N ASP A 92 8.10 -4.43 -13.12
CA ASP A 92 7.68 -5.73 -12.57
C ASP A 92 6.27 -5.70 -11.99
N VAL A 93 5.90 -4.64 -11.25
CA VAL A 93 4.53 -4.45 -10.78
C VAL A 93 3.56 -4.39 -11.96
N ALA A 94 3.89 -3.61 -13.00
CA ALA A 94 3.04 -3.49 -14.19
C ALA A 94 2.86 -4.84 -14.93
N ARG A 95 3.95 -5.61 -15.07
CA ARG A 95 3.94 -6.92 -15.70
C ARG A 95 3.04 -7.92 -14.97
N ILE A 96 3.04 -7.90 -13.64
CA ILE A 96 2.19 -8.79 -12.82
C ILE A 96 0.75 -8.27 -12.76
N TRP A 97 0.58 -6.94 -12.71
CA TRP A 97 -0.72 -6.28 -12.64
C TRP A 97 -1.63 -6.62 -13.83
N GLY A 98 -1.11 -6.64 -15.06
CA GLY A 98 -1.92 -6.90 -16.26
C GLY A 98 -2.75 -8.20 -16.17
N PRO A 99 -2.11 -9.38 -16.02
CA PRO A 99 -2.82 -10.65 -15.85
C PRO A 99 -3.70 -10.71 -14.59
N PHE A 100 -3.28 -10.06 -13.50
CA PHE A 100 -4.07 -10.01 -12.26
C PHE A 100 -5.36 -9.20 -12.47
N ARG A 101 -5.28 -8.02 -13.09
CA ARG A 101 -6.41 -7.15 -13.43
C ARG A 101 -7.41 -7.88 -14.32
N THR A 102 -6.93 -8.55 -15.37
CA THR A 102 -7.80 -9.30 -16.28
C THR A 102 -8.64 -10.34 -15.54
N ARG A 103 -8.05 -11.08 -14.59
CA ARG A 103 -8.79 -12.03 -13.75
C ARG A 103 -9.76 -11.30 -12.81
N ALA A 104 -9.30 -10.25 -12.14
CA ALA A 104 -10.10 -9.47 -11.19
C ALA A 104 -11.35 -8.82 -11.82
N THR A 105 -11.29 -8.46 -13.10
CA THR A 105 -12.41 -7.87 -13.86
C THR A 105 -13.17 -8.89 -14.70
N GLY A 106 -12.81 -10.17 -14.62
CA GLY A 106 -13.48 -11.26 -15.33
C GLY A 106 -14.73 -11.77 -14.60
N PRO A 107 -15.34 -12.87 -15.08
CA PRO A 107 -16.44 -13.52 -14.39
C PRO A 107 -16.07 -13.89 -12.95
N VAL A 108 -16.99 -13.67 -12.02
CA VAL A 108 -16.79 -13.99 -10.60
C VAL A 108 -17.23 -15.42 -10.32
N THR A 109 -16.29 -16.28 -9.90
CA THR A 109 -16.55 -17.67 -9.52
C THR A 109 -15.85 -18.02 -8.20
N ARG A 110 -16.28 -19.10 -7.55
CA ARG A 110 -15.61 -19.62 -6.34
C ARG A 110 -14.19 -20.09 -6.62
N GLU A 111 -13.98 -20.75 -7.75
CA GLU A 111 -12.64 -21.15 -8.22
C GLU A 111 -11.75 -19.93 -8.46
N GLY A 112 -12.27 -18.92 -9.15
CA GLY A 112 -11.56 -17.67 -9.41
C GLY A 112 -11.16 -16.92 -8.14
N CYS A 113 -11.87 -17.10 -7.02
CA CYS A 113 -11.46 -16.54 -5.73
C CYS A 113 -10.15 -17.16 -5.24
N GLY A 114 -10.00 -18.49 -5.36
CA GLY A 114 -8.76 -19.19 -5.05
C GLY A 114 -7.61 -18.75 -5.96
N GLU A 115 -7.86 -18.70 -7.27
CA GLU A 115 -6.86 -18.27 -8.26
C GLU A 115 -6.40 -16.83 -8.03
N LEU A 116 -7.34 -15.91 -7.77
CA LEU A 116 -7.02 -14.51 -7.56
C LEU A 116 -6.35 -14.27 -6.21
N ALA A 117 -6.71 -15.03 -5.16
CA ALA A 117 -5.99 -15.02 -3.89
C ALA A 117 -4.51 -15.42 -4.10
N ALA A 118 -4.26 -16.53 -4.79
CA ALA A 118 -2.90 -16.97 -5.11
C ALA A 118 -2.14 -15.96 -5.99
N ALA A 119 -2.80 -15.36 -6.99
CA ALA A 119 -2.20 -14.35 -7.85
C ALA A 119 -1.92 -13.02 -7.14
N SER A 120 -2.59 -12.75 -6.01
CA SER A 120 -2.39 -11.51 -5.24
C SER A 120 -1.04 -11.49 -4.50
N GLU A 121 -0.50 -12.66 -4.14
CA GLU A 121 0.74 -12.81 -3.38
C GLU A 121 1.97 -12.30 -4.16
N PRO A 122 2.25 -12.74 -5.42
CA PRO A 122 3.37 -12.18 -6.18
C PRO A 122 3.19 -10.68 -6.47
N LEU A 123 1.95 -10.18 -6.61
CA LEU A 123 1.70 -8.75 -6.79
C LEU A 123 1.97 -7.96 -5.51
N LEU A 124 1.61 -8.51 -4.34
CA LEU A 124 1.94 -7.94 -3.03
C LEU A 124 3.45 -7.84 -2.83
N GLU A 125 4.20 -8.91 -3.15
CA GLU A 125 5.66 -8.92 -3.04
C GLU A 125 6.31 -7.90 -3.98
N ALA A 126 5.87 -7.83 -5.24
CA ALA A 126 6.37 -6.83 -6.18
C ALA A 126 6.09 -5.40 -5.71
N ALA A 127 4.88 -5.13 -5.21
CA ALA A 127 4.51 -3.84 -4.64
C ALA A 127 5.31 -3.51 -3.36
N HIS A 128 5.65 -4.52 -2.56
CA HIS A 128 6.50 -4.36 -1.38
C HIS A 128 7.90 -3.91 -1.78
N ARG A 129 8.52 -4.59 -2.75
CA ARG A 129 9.84 -4.21 -3.25
C ARG A 129 9.83 -2.81 -3.86
N LEU A 130 8.84 -2.47 -4.69
CA LEU A 130 8.71 -1.12 -5.24
C LEU A 130 8.64 -0.06 -4.12
N THR A 131 7.84 -0.33 -3.09
CA THR A 131 7.74 0.56 -1.94
C THR A 131 9.10 0.71 -1.25
N ALA A 132 9.84 -0.38 -1.02
CA ALA A 132 11.15 -0.34 -0.37
C ALA A 132 12.17 0.48 -1.18
N VAL A 133 12.22 0.31 -2.51
CA VAL A 133 13.12 1.06 -3.40
C VAL A 133 12.81 2.56 -3.37
N ILE A 134 11.53 2.95 -3.39
CA ILE A 134 11.14 4.37 -3.27
C ILE A 134 11.42 4.90 -1.84
N GLN A 135 11.22 4.06 -0.81
CA GLN A 135 11.40 4.43 0.59
C GLN A 135 12.85 4.50 1.08
N ALA A 136 13.80 3.85 0.42
CA ALA A 136 15.22 3.91 0.80
C ALA A 136 15.78 5.36 0.89
N ARG A 137 15.01 6.34 0.38
CA ARG A 137 15.31 7.77 0.39
C ARG A 137 14.68 8.55 1.56
N ALA A 138 13.81 7.93 2.37
CA ALA A 138 13.07 8.57 3.45
C ALA A 138 13.56 8.09 4.83
N THR A 139 14.13 9.00 5.62
CA THR A 139 14.90 8.70 6.85
C THR A 139 14.20 9.14 8.16
N SER A 140 12.86 9.20 8.22
CA SER A 140 12.15 9.66 9.44
C SER A 140 11.49 8.55 10.26
N ASP A 141 11.65 8.62 11.59
CA ASP A 141 11.06 7.67 12.56
C ASP A 141 9.53 7.68 12.57
N LEU A 142 8.90 8.85 12.35
CA LEU A 142 7.44 8.97 12.23
C LEU A 142 6.94 8.23 10.97
N GLY A 143 7.67 8.33 9.86
CA GLY A 143 7.37 7.61 8.62
C GLY A 143 7.39 6.09 8.82
N ARG A 144 8.30 5.59 9.67
CA ARG A 144 8.37 4.17 10.04
C ARG A 144 7.10 3.69 10.76
N LEU A 145 6.56 4.45 11.71
CA LEU A 145 5.32 4.09 12.41
C LEU A 145 4.11 4.12 11.47
N VAL A 146 4.01 5.14 10.61
CA VAL A 146 2.95 5.22 9.58
C VAL A 146 3.01 4.01 8.65
N ASN A 147 4.21 3.56 8.29
CA ASN A 147 4.40 2.36 7.46
C ASN A 147 3.93 1.09 8.15
N VAL A 148 4.19 0.92 9.44
CA VAL A 148 3.70 -0.24 10.21
C VAL A 148 2.17 -0.23 10.21
N SER A 149 1.55 0.89 10.55
CA SER A 149 0.08 1.04 10.49
C SER A 149 -0.48 0.78 9.08
N GLY A 150 0.21 1.25 8.04
CA GLY A 150 -0.12 0.95 6.65
C GLY A 150 -0.10 -0.55 6.35
N ARG A 151 0.90 -1.26 6.84
CA ARG A 151 1.05 -2.71 6.70
C ARG A 151 -0.03 -3.47 7.46
N GLN A 152 -0.38 -3.04 8.67
CA GLN A 152 -1.47 -3.64 9.46
C GLN A 152 -2.79 -3.61 8.69
N ARG A 153 -3.12 -2.48 8.03
CA ARG A 153 -4.32 -2.40 7.18
C ARG A 153 -4.30 -3.40 6.03
N MET A 154 -3.16 -3.57 5.36
CA MET A 154 -2.99 -4.57 4.30
C MET A 154 -3.15 -5.99 4.86
N LEU A 155 -2.51 -6.30 5.98
CA LEU A 155 -2.57 -7.61 6.62
C LEU A 155 -3.98 -8.00 7.03
N THR A 156 -4.80 -7.05 7.51
CA THR A 156 -6.22 -7.30 7.78
C THR A 156 -6.98 -7.70 6.50
N GLN A 157 -6.71 -7.03 5.37
CA GLN A 157 -7.31 -7.43 4.08
C GLN A 157 -6.83 -8.83 3.66
N ARG A 158 -5.52 -9.09 3.76
CA ARG A 158 -4.89 -10.38 3.41
C ARG A 158 -5.41 -11.54 4.25
N LEU A 159 -5.55 -11.37 5.56
CA LEU A 159 -6.12 -12.40 6.44
C LEU A 159 -7.55 -12.73 6.06
N THR A 160 -8.36 -11.70 5.78
CA THR A 160 -9.75 -11.88 5.34
C THR A 160 -9.81 -12.60 4.00
N LEU A 161 -8.97 -12.20 3.05
CA LEU A 161 -8.84 -12.84 1.74
C LEU A 161 -8.50 -14.33 1.87
N LEU A 162 -7.45 -14.66 2.62
CA LEU A 162 -6.98 -16.04 2.76
C LEU A 162 -8.04 -16.92 3.42
N TYR A 163 -8.74 -16.41 4.44
CA TYR A 163 -9.88 -17.10 5.04
C TYR A 163 -10.99 -17.35 4.01
N MET A 164 -11.38 -16.31 3.25
CA MET A 164 -12.43 -16.42 2.24
C MET A 164 -12.07 -17.40 1.11
N ALA A 165 -10.82 -17.40 0.65
CA ALA A 165 -10.38 -18.32 -0.40
C ALA A 165 -10.43 -19.78 0.09
N GLY A 166 -10.07 -20.03 1.36
CA GLY A 166 -10.29 -21.34 1.99
C GLY A 166 -11.76 -21.76 1.96
N THR A 167 -12.68 -20.87 2.39
CA THR A 167 -14.13 -21.15 2.35
C THR A 167 -14.72 -21.28 0.95
N ALA A 168 -14.07 -20.69 -0.07
CA ALA A 168 -14.47 -20.81 -1.47
C ALA A 168 -14.00 -22.14 -2.11
N GLY A 169 -13.21 -22.95 -1.40
CA GLY A 169 -12.75 -24.26 -1.85
C GLY A 169 -11.24 -24.35 -2.15
N ALA A 170 -10.47 -23.28 -1.92
CA ALA A 170 -9.02 -23.26 -2.12
C ALA A 170 -8.22 -23.66 -0.87
N ASP A 171 -8.87 -24.27 0.13
CA ASP A 171 -8.21 -24.67 1.37
C ASP A 171 -7.09 -25.69 1.08
N SER A 172 -5.89 -25.38 1.57
CA SER A 172 -4.68 -26.20 1.37
C SER A 172 -3.69 -25.94 2.49
N PRO A 173 -2.73 -26.87 2.75
CA PRO A 173 -1.67 -26.63 3.72
C PRO A 173 -0.88 -25.35 3.45
N LEU A 174 -0.62 -25.04 2.18
CA LEU A 174 0.07 -23.81 1.77
C LEU A 174 -0.74 -22.57 2.16
N LEU A 175 -2.03 -22.51 1.79
CA LEU A 175 -2.90 -21.38 2.11
C LEU A 175 -3.02 -21.15 3.62
N ARG A 176 -3.15 -22.23 4.40
CA ARG A 176 -3.17 -22.15 5.87
C ARG A 176 -1.86 -21.61 6.42
N GLY A 177 -0.72 -22.11 5.94
CA GLY A 177 0.59 -21.58 6.31
C GLY A 177 0.76 -20.09 6.00
N THR A 178 0.34 -19.65 4.81
CA THR A 178 0.35 -18.23 4.41
C THR A 178 -0.53 -17.39 5.32
N ARG A 179 -1.71 -17.88 5.69
CA ARG A 179 -2.63 -17.19 6.62
C ARG A 179 -2.03 -17.07 8.01
N ASP A 180 -1.45 -18.15 8.53
CA ASP A 180 -0.88 -18.18 9.87
C ASP A 180 0.36 -17.27 9.94
N ALA A 181 1.19 -17.22 8.88
CA ALA A 181 2.28 -16.26 8.75
C ALA A 181 1.79 -14.81 8.72
N ALA A 182 0.72 -14.51 7.95
CA ALA A 182 0.12 -13.18 7.93
C ALA A 182 -0.44 -12.77 9.30
N ALA A 183 -0.98 -13.71 10.08
CA ALA A 183 -1.51 -13.47 11.42
C ALA A 183 -0.38 -13.17 12.41
N ALA A 184 0.72 -13.92 12.34
CA ALA A 184 1.91 -13.67 13.14
C ALA A 184 2.52 -12.30 12.83
N GLU A 185 2.63 -11.93 11.55
CA GLU A 185 3.12 -10.60 11.15
C GLU A 185 2.21 -9.47 11.65
N PHE A 186 0.90 -9.67 11.58
CA PHE A 186 -0.08 -8.71 12.12
C PHE A 186 0.14 -8.52 13.62
N ALA A 187 0.17 -9.61 14.38
CA ALA A 187 0.37 -9.56 15.83
C ALA A 187 1.68 -8.86 16.22
N ALA A 188 2.79 -9.17 15.54
CA ALA A 188 4.08 -8.54 15.78
C ALA A 188 4.05 -7.02 15.52
N GLY A 189 3.46 -6.60 14.40
CA GLY A 189 3.36 -5.17 14.09
C GLY A 189 2.38 -4.42 14.99
N LEU A 190 1.31 -5.07 15.47
CA LEU A 190 0.41 -4.49 16.46
C LEU A 190 1.13 -4.26 17.79
N GLU A 191 1.96 -5.21 18.24
CA GLU A 191 2.74 -5.04 19.45
C GLU A 191 3.75 -3.89 19.31
N GLN A 192 4.42 -3.80 18.16
CA GLN A 192 5.28 -2.66 17.85
C GLN A 192 4.54 -1.32 17.93
N LEU A 193 3.30 -1.25 17.43
CA LEU A 193 2.48 -0.04 17.52
C LEU A 193 2.07 0.25 18.95
N ARG A 194 1.71 -0.74 19.77
CA ARG A 194 1.36 -0.56 21.20
C ARG A 194 2.53 -0.02 22.02
N GLN A 195 3.76 -0.43 21.70
CA GLN A 195 4.98 -0.01 22.40
C GLN A 195 5.59 1.29 21.88
N ALA A 196 5.01 1.92 20.85
CA ALA A 196 5.60 3.11 20.23
C ALA A 196 5.70 4.29 21.21
N ALA A 197 6.88 4.93 21.26
CA ALA A 197 7.17 6.06 22.17
C ALA A 197 6.18 7.23 22.07
N PRO A 198 5.62 7.59 20.90
CA PRO A 198 4.60 8.64 20.79
C PRO A 198 3.22 8.29 21.39
N ASN A 199 3.00 7.06 21.88
CA ASN A 199 1.70 6.66 22.42
C ASN A 199 1.38 7.37 23.73
N THR A 200 0.26 8.08 23.74
CA THR A 200 -0.34 8.67 24.94
C THR A 200 -1.28 7.68 25.63
N PRO A 201 -1.67 7.89 26.90
CA PRO A 201 -2.67 7.05 27.58
C PRO A 201 -4.00 6.94 26.83
N ALA A 202 -4.38 7.95 26.05
CA ALA A 202 -5.60 7.94 25.23
C ALA A 202 -5.49 7.07 23.96
N LEU A 203 -4.29 6.62 23.60
CA LEU A 203 -4.00 5.82 22.40
C LEU A 203 -3.68 4.34 22.71
N ARG A 204 -3.74 3.89 23.97
CA ARG A 204 -3.35 2.53 24.42
C ARG A 204 -4.51 1.59 24.71
#